data_AF-A0A561QXA8-F1
#
_entry.id   AF-A0A561QXA8-F1
#
_cell.length_a   1.000
_cell.length_b   1.000
_cell.length_c   1.000
_cell.angle_alpha   90.00
_cell.angle_beta   90.00
_cell.angle_gamma   90.00
#
_symmetry.space_group_name_H-M   'P 1'
#
loop_
_entity.id
_entity.type
_entity.pdbx_description
1 polymer ?
#
loop_
_entity_poly.entity_id
_entity_poly.type
_entity_poly.pdbx_seq_one_letter_code
_entity_poly.pdbx_strand_id
1 'polypeptide(L)'
;MTENTFLLSGELIEGGHRLVQRVYYEDTDFSGLIYHARYLHFLERGRSDYLRCLGCEQSALLNADEEGLVFVVHRMEIDFKQPARMDDILTIQTVTEKAGGAKMVLNQEIRRGETLLIAAKVVIAVINKHGRPRRLPETIAEKFLGHPL
;
A
#
# COMPACT_ATOMS: atom_id res chain seq x y z
N MET A 1 14.67 -25.54 15.11
CA MET A 1 14.24 -24.15 15.25
C MET A 1 14.02 -23.64 13.84
N THR A 2 12.79 -23.60 13.37
CA THR A 2 12.47 -23.02 12.07
C THR A 2 12.74 -21.52 12.16
N GLU A 3 13.62 -21.01 11.31
CA GLU A 3 13.83 -19.58 11.11
C GLU A 3 12.53 -18.97 10.58
N ASN A 4 11.63 -18.60 11.48
CA ASN A 4 10.49 -17.76 11.14
C ASN A 4 11.04 -16.34 10.98
N THR A 5 11.61 -16.06 9.81
CA THR A 5 11.99 -14.69 9.44
C THR A 5 10.70 -13.90 9.28
N PHE A 6 10.37 -13.12 10.30
CA PHE A 6 9.28 -12.15 10.21
C PHE A 6 9.67 -11.08 9.20
N LEU A 7 9.01 -11.09 8.04
CA LEU A 7 9.17 -10.02 7.07
C LEU A 7 8.35 -8.82 7.54
N LEU A 8 9.03 -7.86 8.17
CA LEU A 8 8.41 -6.62 8.66
C LEU A 8 7.64 -5.90 7.55
N SER A 9 8.20 -5.90 6.33
CA SER A 9 7.56 -5.32 5.16
C SER A 9 6.59 -6.26 4.46
N GLY A 10 6.23 -7.41 5.03
CA GLY A 10 5.39 -8.39 4.35
C GLY A 10 6.10 -9.06 3.17
N GLU A 11 5.32 -9.54 2.21
CA GLU A 11 5.81 -10.37 1.11
C GLU A 11 5.19 -9.98 -0.23
N LEU A 12 5.94 -10.21 -1.31
CA LEU A 12 5.43 -10.12 -2.66
C LEU A 12 4.54 -11.34 -2.94
N ILE A 13 3.41 -11.07 -3.57
CA ILE A 13 2.48 -12.10 -4.05
C ILE A 13 2.30 -11.91 -5.55
N GLU A 14 1.65 -12.88 -6.19
CA GLU A 14 1.21 -12.77 -7.57
C GLU A 14 0.44 -11.44 -7.78
N GLY A 15 0.89 -10.62 -8.74
CA GLY A 15 0.29 -9.29 -9.01
C GLY A 15 0.53 -8.19 -7.96
N GLY A 16 1.21 -8.43 -6.84
CA GLY A 16 1.21 -7.43 -5.77
C GLY A 16 1.99 -7.76 -4.49
N HIS A 17 1.40 -7.37 -3.36
CA HIS A 17 2.00 -7.44 -2.04
C HIS A 17 0.97 -7.72 -0.95
N ARG A 18 1.42 -8.40 0.11
CA ARG A 18 0.64 -8.70 1.30
C ARG A 18 1.40 -8.27 2.56
N LEU A 19 0.73 -7.50 3.42
CA LEU A 19 1.20 -7.09 4.75
C LEU A 19 0.21 -7.56 5.83
N VAL A 20 0.71 -8.05 6.95
CA VAL A 20 -0.11 -8.44 8.11
C VAL A 20 0.03 -7.40 9.20
N GLN A 21 -1.08 -6.94 9.76
CA GLN A 21 -1.09 -5.99 10.89
C GLN A 21 -2.12 -6.39 11.95
N ARG A 22 -1.79 -6.14 13.21
CA ARG A 22 -2.73 -6.27 14.33
C ARG A 22 -3.41 -4.94 14.58
N VAL A 23 -4.68 -4.99 14.95
CA VAL A 23 -5.44 -3.84 15.44
C VAL A 23 -5.09 -3.59 16.90
N TYR A 24 -4.63 -2.38 17.22
CA TYR A 24 -4.31 -1.95 18.57
C TYR A 24 -5.36 -0.98 19.12
N TYR A 25 -5.24 -0.67 20.41
CA TYR A 25 -6.19 0.21 21.10
C TYR A 25 -6.25 1.61 20.47
N GLU A 26 -5.13 2.12 19.96
CA GLU A 26 -5.07 3.39 19.23
C GLU A 26 -5.82 3.39 17.88
N ASP A 27 -6.19 2.22 17.38
CA ASP A 27 -6.93 2.10 16.14
C ASP A 27 -8.46 2.19 16.35
N THR A 28 -8.94 2.06 17.58
CA THR A 28 -10.36 2.00 17.89
C THR A 28 -10.94 3.34 18.37
N ASP A 29 -12.26 3.49 18.29
CA ASP A 29 -12.99 4.62 18.88
C ASP A 29 -14.01 4.15 19.93
N PHE A 30 -14.81 5.09 20.45
CA PHE A 30 -15.79 4.83 21.50
C PHE A 30 -16.87 3.79 21.10
N SER A 31 -17.02 3.47 19.81
CA SER A 31 -17.92 2.42 19.34
C SER A 31 -17.40 0.99 19.59
N GLY A 32 -16.12 0.85 19.97
CA GLY A 32 -15.45 -0.45 20.11
C GLY A 32 -15.03 -1.08 18.77
N LEU A 33 -15.13 -0.33 17.68
CA LEU A 33 -14.67 -0.71 16.34
C LEU A 33 -13.46 0.14 15.95
N ILE A 34 -12.78 -0.25 14.88
CA ILE A 34 -11.74 0.60 14.26
C ILE A 34 -12.34 1.92 13.79
N TYR A 35 -11.72 3.04 14.16
CA TYR A 35 -12.07 4.35 13.64
C TYR A 35 -11.81 4.40 12.13
N HIS A 36 -12.80 4.82 11.33
CA HIS A 36 -12.74 4.70 9.87
C HIS A 36 -11.45 5.28 9.23
N ALA A 37 -10.90 6.38 9.76
CA ALA A 37 -9.68 6.98 9.23
C ALA A 37 -8.43 6.09 9.42
N ARG A 38 -8.42 5.19 10.41
CA ARG A 38 -7.30 4.26 10.64
C ARG A 38 -7.12 3.24 9.51
N TYR A 39 -8.19 2.93 8.77
CA TYR A 39 -8.06 2.15 7.54
C TYR A 39 -7.17 2.84 6.51
N LEU A 40 -7.13 4.17 6.44
CA LEU A 40 -6.19 4.89 5.56
C LEU A 40 -4.73 4.64 5.96
N HIS A 41 -4.44 4.54 7.26
CA HIS A 41 -3.09 4.25 7.76
C HIS A 41 -2.69 2.81 7.41
N PHE A 42 -3.58 1.83 7.57
CA PHE A 42 -3.30 0.45 7.16
C PHE A 42 -3.03 0.33 5.66
N LEU A 43 -3.85 0.99 4.83
CA LEU A 43 -3.67 1.04 3.38
C LEU A 43 -2.36 1.72 2.99
N GLU A 44 -2.00 2.81 3.66
CA GLU A 44 -0.71 3.50 3.45
C GLU A 44 0.48 2.60 3.75
N ARG A 45 0.50 1.96 4.93
CA ARG A 45 1.55 1.01 5.31
C ARG A 45 1.70 -0.11 4.27
N GLY A 46 0.59 -0.65 3.77
CA GLY A 46 0.59 -1.63 2.68
C GLY A 46 1.32 -1.12 1.43
N ARG A 47 1.05 0.11 0.98
CA ARG A 47 1.74 0.70 -0.19
C ARG A 47 3.22 0.96 0.09
N SER A 48 3.54 1.48 1.27
CA SER A 48 4.91 1.79 1.66
C SER A 48 5.78 0.55 1.79
N ASP A 49 5.24 -0.53 2.34
CA ASP A 49 5.97 -1.79 2.44
C ASP A 49 6.04 -2.55 1.11
N TYR A 50 5.04 -2.42 0.24
CA TYR A 50 5.15 -2.89 -1.14
C TYR A 50 6.33 -2.25 -1.87
N LEU A 51 6.48 -0.91 -1.74
CA LEU A 51 7.65 -0.19 -2.28
C LEU A 51 8.97 -0.73 -1.74
N ARG A 52 9.06 -1.04 -0.43
CA ARG A 52 10.26 -1.65 0.17
C ARG A 52 10.57 -3.02 -0.44
N CYS A 53 9.57 -3.89 -0.56
CA CYS A 53 9.74 -5.21 -1.16
C CYS A 53 10.21 -5.15 -2.63
N LEU A 54 9.84 -4.11 -3.37
CA LEU A 54 10.31 -3.87 -4.74
C LEU A 54 11.70 -3.20 -4.80
N GLY A 55 12.35 -2.93 -3.65
CA GLY A 55 13.60 -2.17 -3.57
C GLY A 55 13.43 -0.73 -4.09
N CYS A 56 12.29 -0.11 -3.81
CA CYS A 56 11.86 1.21 -4.27
C CYS A 56 11.49 2.12 -3.09
N GLU A 57 12.32 2.15 -2.06
CA GLU A 57 12.08 2.93 -0.84
C GLU A 57 11.88 4.42 -1.16
N GLN A 58 10.82 5.03 -0.62
CA GLN A 58 10.49 6.44 -0.92
C GLN A 58 11.62 7.42 -0.63
N SER A 59 12.37 7.20 0.46
CA SER A 59 13.54 8.02 0.82
C SER A 59 14.65 7.94 -0.22
N ALA A 60 14.88 6.75 -0.79
CA ALA A 60 15.86 6.57 -1.88
C ALA A 60 15.35 7.21 -3.18
N LEU A 61 14.07 7.03 -3.50
CA LEU A 61 13.45 7.57 -4.71
C LEU A 61 13.41 9.10 -4.76
N LEU A 62 13.22 9.75 -3.61
CA LEU A 62 13.31 11.22 -3.50
C LEU A 62 14.68 11.75 -3.93
N ASN A 63 15.74 10.96 -3.71
CA ASN A 63 17.13 11.33 -3.98
C ASN A 63 17.72 10.58 -5.19
N ALA A 64 16.89 9.92 -6.00
CA ALA A 64 17.37 9.08 -7.10
C ALA A 64 18.04 9.89 -8.23
N ASP A 65 17.65 11.16 -8.42
CA ASP A 65 18.25 12.10 -9.36
C ASP A 65 17.96 13.57 -8.93
N GLU A 66 18.38 14.54 -9.75
CA GLU A 66 18.20 15.97 -9.45
C GLU A 66 16.73 16.38 -9.29
N GLU A 67 15.80 15.71 -9.97
CA GLU A 67 14.38 16.04 -9.96
C GLU A 67 13.64 15.30 -8.83
N GLY A 68 14.15 14.16 -8.38
CA GLY A 68 13.50 13.27 -7.43
C GLY A 68 12.26 12.59 -7.97
N LEU A 69 11.83 11.52 -7.32
CA LEU A 69 10.60 10.80 -7.63
C LEU A 69 9.71 10.71 -6.40
N VAL A 70 8.53 11.32 -6.48
CA VAL A 70 7.58 11.42 -5.37
C VAL A 70 6.21 10.90 -5.81
N PHE A 71 5.59 10.11 -4.94
CA PHE A 71 4.25 9.56 -5.13
C PHE A 71 3.26 10.32 -4.25
N VAL A 72 2.21 10.86 -4.85
CA VAL A 72 1.15 11.58 -4.14
C VAL A 72 -0.19 10.92 -4.41
N VAL A 73 -0.96 10.62 -3.37
CA VAL A 73 -2.35 10.16 -3.54
C VAL A 73 -3.16 11.30 -4.16
N HIS A 74 -3.61 11.09 -5.40
CA HIS A 74 -4.43 12.06 -6.14
C HIS A 74 -5.92 11.82 -5.91
N ARG A 75 -6.33 10.56 -5.78
CA ARG A 75 -7.73 10.16 -5.56
C ARG A 75 -7.79 8.82 -4.86
N MET A 76 -8.79 8.65 -4.00
CA MET A 76 -9.05 7.39 -3.34
C MET A 76 -10.56 7.13 -3.28
N GLU A 77 -10.98 5.94 -3.69
CA GLU A 77 -12.35 5.42 -3.49
C GLU A 77 -12.27 4.31 -2.46
N ILE A 78 -13.13 4.33 -1.44
CA ILE A 78 -13.08 3.37 -0.33
C ILE A 78 -14.49 2.92 0.01
N ASP A 79 -14.68 1.61 0.01
CA ASP A 79 -15.87 0.96 0.52
C ASP A 79 -15.58 0.32 1.88
N PHE A 80 -16.38 0.69 2.88
CA PHE A 80 -16.38 0.06 4.20
C PHE A 80 -17.45 -1.05 4.23
N LYS A 81 -17.03 -2.31 4.10
CA LYS A 81 -17.94 -3.46 3.98
C LYS A 81 -18.28 -4.08 5.33
N GLN A 82 -17.28 -4.28 6.18
CA GLN A 82 -17.44 -4.84 7.54
C GLN A 82 -16.41 -4.23 8.51
N PRO A 83 -16.76 -4.09 9.80
CA PRO A 83 -15.84 -3.54 10.79
C PRO A 83 -14.86 -4.60 11.32
N ALA A 84 -13.70 -4.12 11.78
CA ALA A 84 -12.77 -4.86 12.62
C ALA A 84 -12.76 -4.30 14.06
N ARG A 85 -12.21 -5.09 14.98
CA ARG A 85 -12.13 -4.81 16.41
C ARG A 85 -10.70 -4.93 16.91
N MET A 86 -10.49 -4.50 18.15
CA MET A 86 -9.26 -4.75 18.91
C MET A 86 -8.80 -6.20 18.75
N ASP A 87 -7.49 -6.39 18.60
CA ASP A 87 -6.82 -7.69 18.44
C ASP A 87 -7.12 -8.47 17.14
N ASP A 88 -8.00 -7.98 16.26
CA ASP A 88 -8.15 -8.57 14.93
C ASP A 88 -6.80 -8.53 14.18
N ILE A 89 -6.50 -9.62 13.46
CA ILE A 89 -5.35 -9.70 12.55
C ILE A 89 -5.84 -9.41 11.13
N LEU A 90 -5.30 -8.35 10.55
CA LEU A 90 -5.65 -7.84 9.25
C LEU A 90 -4.61 -8.26 8.22
N THR A 91 -5.08 -8.73 7.07
CA THR A 91 -4.29 -8.89 5.86
C THR A 91 -4.57 -7.71 4.94
N ILE A 92 -3.56 -6.89 4.68
CA ILE A 92 -3.60 -5.77 3.75
C ILE A 92 -2.97 -6.26 2.44
N GLN A 93 -3.76 -6.31 1.37
CA GLN A 93 -3.28 -6.65 0.04
C GLN A 93 -3.22 -5.40 -0.82
N THR A 94 -2.16 -5.26 -1.60
CA THR A 94 -1.95 -4.16 -2.54
C THR A 94 -1.57 -4.74 -3.89
N VAL A 95 -2.40 -4.52 -4.91
CA VAL A 95 -2.22 -5.04 -6.26
C VAL A 95 -2.10 -3.88 -7.24
N THR A 96 -1.16 -3.97 -8.17
CA THR A 96 -0.98 -2.96 -9.21
C THR A 96 -1.97 -3.21 -10.34
N GLU A 97 -2.87 -2.26 -10.60
CA GLU A 97 -3.72 -2.27 -11.79
C GLU A 97 -3.01 -1.60 -12.97
N LYS A 98 -2.27 -0.51 -12.69
CA LYS A 98 -1.55 0.25 -13.70
C LYS A 98 -0.34 0.95 -13.12
N ALA A 99 0.79 0.89 -13.82
CA ALA A 99 1.98 1.68 -13.53
C ALA A 99 2.57 2.24 -14.84
N GLY A 100 2.72 3.57 -14.95
CA GLY A 100 3.38 4.20 -16.09
C GLY A 100 2.84 5.60 -16.42
N GLY A 101 3.60 6.36 -17.22
CA GLY A 101 3.28 7.77 -17.44
C GLY A 101 3.43 8.56 -16.13
N ALA A 102 2.57 9.55 -15.89
CA ALA A 102 2.59 10.35 -14.65
C ALA A 102 1.62 9.85 -13.57
N LYS A 103 1.16 8.59 -13.65
CA LYS A 103 0.19 8.05 -12.69
C LYS A 103 0.32 6.55 -12.47
N MET A 104 -0.14 6.09 -11.31
CA MET A 104 -0.34 4.68 -10.99
C MET A 104 -1.75 4.46 -10.45
N VAL A 105 -2.25 3.24 -10.59
CA VAL A 105 -3.53 2.80 -10.04
C VAL A 105 -3.28 1.52 -9.26
N LEU A 106 -3.63 1.53 -7.99
CA LEU A 106 -3.53 0.38 -7.08
C LEU A 106 -4.92 -0.01 -6.58
N ASN A 107 -5.18 -1.30 -6.52
CA ASN A 107 -6.32 -1.87 -5.81
C ASN A 107 -5.82 -2.41 -4.47
N GLN A 108 -6.51 -2.05 -3.40
CA GLN A 108 -6.16 -2.51 -2.07
C GLN A 108 -7.36 -3.12 -1.36
N GLU A 109 -7.08 -4.16 -0.60
CA GLU A 109 -8.07 -4.82 0.24
C GLU A 109 -7.54 -4.95 1.66
N ILE A 110 -8.44 -4.84 2.63
CA ILE A 110 -8.17 -5.24 4.02
C ILE A 110 -9.12 -6.36 4.36
N ARG A 111 -8.56 -7.50 4.78
CA ARG A 111 -9.31 -8.71 5.11
C ARG A 111 -9.02 -9.17 6.54
N ARG A 112 -9.98 -9.81 7.18
CA ARG A 112 -9.79 -10.61 8.40
C ARG A 112 -10.07 -12.07 8.05
N GLY A 113 -9.01 -12.87 7.93
CA GLY A 113 -9.10 -14.17 7.25
C GLY A 113 -9.68 -13.98 5.84
N GLU A 114 -10.72 -14.75 5.50
CA GLU A 114 -11.39 -14.66 4.20
C GLU A 114 -12.36 -13.48 4.06
N THR A 115 -12.71 -12.83 5.19
CA THR A 115 -13.73 -11.77 5.21
C THR A 115 -13.15 -10.45 4.69
N LEU A 116 -13.68 -9.94 3.58
CA LEU A 116 -13.37 -8.61 3.06
C LEU A 116 -13.98 -7.53 3.96
N LEU A 117 -13.14 -6.65 4.51
CA LEU A 117 -13.55 -5.54 5.36
C LEU A 117 -13.58 -4.23 4.59
N ILE A 118 -12.50 -3.95 3.85
CA ILE A 118 -12.31 -2.72 3.08
C ILE A 118 -11.89 -3.08 1.66
N ALA A 119 -12.48 -2.42 0.67
CA ALA A 119 -11.98 -2.39 -0.70
C ALA A 119 -11.66 -0.93 -1.06
N ALA A 120 -10.50 -0.69 -1.65
CA ALA A 120 -10.07 0.65 -2.01
C ALA A 120 -9.39 0.69 -3.38
N LYS A 121 -9.70 1.73 -4.16
CA LYS A 121 -8.98 2.07 -5.40
C LYS A 121 -8.20 3.36 -5.19
N VAL A 122 -6.89 3.31 -5.38
CA VAL A 122 -5.97 4.42 -5.14
C VAL A 122 -5.37 4.87 -6.46
N VAL A 123 -5.55 6.15 -6.79
CA VAL A 123 -4.87 6.80 -7.91
C VAL A 123 -3.73 7.63 -7.36
N ILE A 124 -2.53 7.31 -7.80
CA ILE A 124 -1.29 7.97 -7.38
C ILE A 124 -0.79 8.83 -8.55
N ALA A 125 -0.54 10.10 -8.29
CA ALA A 125 0.21 10.97 -9.19
C ALA A 125 1.71 10.77 -8.95
N VAL A 126 2.47 10.73 -10.04
CA VAL A 126 3.93 10.71 -10.01
C VAL A 126 4.41 12.13 -10.30
N ILE A 127 5.14 12.71 -9.35
CA ILE A 127 5.63 14.08 -9.43
C ILE A 127 7.13 14.12 -9.13
N ASN A 128 7.77 15.21 -9.53
CA ASN A 128 9.11 15.57 -9.06
C ASN A 128 9.03 16.22 -7.66
N LYS A 129 10.19 16.47 -7.04
CA LYS A 129 10.30 17.12 -5.72
C LYS A 129 9.79 18.57 -5.70
N HIS A 130 9.54 19.16 -6.88
CA HIS A 130 9.01 20.51 -7.05
C HIS A 130 7.49 20.54 -7.25
N GLY A 131 6.79 19.41 -7.13
CA GLY A 131 5.33 19.36 -7.26
C GLY A 131 4.80 19.24 -8.68
N ARG A 132 5.66 19.05 -9.69
CA ARG A 132 5.25 18.96 -11.11
C ARG A 132 5.12 17.51 -11.55
N PRO A 133 4.12 17.17 -12.40
CA PRO A 133 3.98 15.82 -12.96
C PRO A 133 5.27 15.34 -13.63
N ARG A 134 5.66 14.11 -13.33
CA ARG A 134 6.85 13.45 -13.90
C ARG A 134 6.50 12.05 -14.35
N ARG A 135 7.16 11.57 -15.41
CA ARG A 135 7.01 10.19 -15.87
C ARG A 135 7.66 9.23 -14.87
N LEU A 136 6.95 8.15 -14.50
CA LEU A 136 7.52 7.01 -13.78
C LEU A 136 8.60 6.36 -14.65
N PRO A 137 9.85 6.23 -14.18
CA PRO A 137 10.89 5.51 -14.90
C PRO A 137 10.45 4.09 -15.26
N GLU A 138 10.75 3.64 -16.48
CA GLU A 138 10.30 2.34 -16.99
C GLU A 138 10.82 1.18 -16.14
N THR A 139 12.07 1.25 -15.68
CA THR A 139 12.68 0.27 -14.77
C THR A 139 11.97 0.15 -13.43
N ILE A 140 11.32 1.22 -12.96
CA ILE A 140 10.50 1.19 -11.74
C ILE A 140 9.11 0.68 -12.07
N ALA A 141 8.51 1.13 -13.17
CA ALA A 141 7.20 0.66 -13.61
C ALA A 141 7.17 -0.86 -13.82
N GLU A 142 8.22 -1.43 -14.41
CA GLU A 142 8.39 -2.88 -14.61
C GLU A 142 8.35 -3.66 -13.31
N LYS A 143 8.92 -3.14 -12.21
CA LYS A 143 8.85 -3.81 -10.90
C LYS A 143 7.42 -3.97 -10.38
N PHE A 144 6.54 -3.02 -10.67
CA PHE A 144 5.13 -3.10 -10.29
C PHE A 144 4.31 -4.03 -11.20
N LEU A 145 4.80 -4.31 -12.41
CA LEU A 145 4.13 -5.12 -13.43
C LEU A 145 4.69 -6.55 -13.55
N GLY A 146 5.93 -6.76 -13.09
CA GLY A 146 6.73 -7.97 -13.29
C GLY A 146 6.41 -9.14 -12.36
N HIS A 147 5.40 -9.00 -11.51
CA HIS A 147 4.81 -10.10 -10.77
C HIS A 147 3.49 -10.43 -11.47
N PRO A 148 3.47 -11.39 -12.42
CA PRO A 148 2.26 -11.70 -13.19
C PRO A 148 1.09 -12.09 -12.28
N LEU A 149 -0.13 -12.03 -12.83
CA LEU A 149 -1.38 -12.58 -12.28
C LEU A 149 -1.56 -14.05 -12.68
#